data_AF-A0A2V9H5W1-F1
#
_entry.id   AF-A0A2V9H5W1-F1
#
_cell.length_a   1.000
_cell.length_b   1.000
_cell.length_c   1.000
_cell.angle_alpha   90.00
_cell.angle_beta   90.00
_cell.angle_gamma   90.00
#
_symmetry.space_group_name_H-M   'P 1'
#
loop_
_entity.id
_entity.type
_entity.pdbx_description
1 polymer ?
#
loop_
_entity_poly.entity_id
_entity_poly.type
_entity_poly.pdbx_seq_one_letter_code
_entity_poly.pdbx_strand_id
1 'polypeptide(L)'
;MSSIELTPLALQTRLAFSDDRGAHWTVNSLAAFNPSFIDRPWLAVYASQVSANQDQVYVAYHDFSASQINVAASNDGGQDFGPSVDVLAQNGLAETQSFCNTVPSGIEVDPETGEVYVEWITADPVQNTSMGCNITQIQNFHQVWVAHSPPALGMSLATVTTIWDAHMVFDGNMGRSWQTNTDRIFATLAVDDSGVSGVPGNVYSVFPDNLAASGVNDIWLSHSPDKGAHWSLPVKVNQDLGTHYFPWVAAGSTGRVDFIWLTTPDLNPSDSALSPWTVTFAQTTSGTSATPKFNQTSASSNVMHVGGICTTGIFCSVTGGNRDLADSISIAIDRGGSAALAWTDQGNVLNGPTHITYGCVTAHQSALVGANQGQSCKGPAGP
;
A
#
# COMPACT_ATOMS: atom_id res chain seq x y z
N MET A 1 10.47 10.18 2.41
CA MET A 1 9.13 10.45 3.00
C MET A 1 8.42 11.45 2.12
N SER A 2 7.17 11.19 1.73
CA SER A 2 6.29 12.17 1.08
C SER A 2 5.41 12.87 2.15
N SER A 3 5.01 14.12 1.91
CA SER A 3 4.08 14.85 2.81
C SER A 3 3.25 15.89 2.05
N ILE A 4 2.16 16.33 2.67
CA ILE A 4 1.21 17.33 2.15
C ILE A 4 1.29 18.60 3.03
N GLU A 5 1.36 19.81 2.45
CA GLU A 5 1.37 21.08 3.21
C GLU A 5 0.37 22.12 2.65
N LEU A 6 -0.32 22.84 3.56
CA LEU A 6 -1.11 24.05 3.27
C LEU A 6 -0.18 25.24 3.03
N THR A 7 0.33 25.36 1.81
CA THR A 7 0.83 26.66 1.32
C THR A 7 -0.32 27.48 0.72
N PRO A 8 -0.15 28.75 0.30
CA PRO A 8 -1.20 29.49 -0.39
C PRO A 8 -1.60 28.90 -1.77
N LEU A 9 -0.97 27.79 -2.17
CA LEU A 9 -1.20 27.05 -3.41
C LEU A 9 -2.05 25.79 -3.14
N ALA A 10 -2.60 25.20 -4.20
CA ALA A 10 -3.35 23.95 -4.13
C ALA A 10 -2.56 22.85 -3.40
N LEU A 11 -3.25 21.90 -2.76
CA LEU A 11 -2.69 20.70 -2.11
C LEU A 11 -1.82 19.90 -3.09
N GLN A 12 -0.50 19.93 -2.92
CA GLN A 12 0.49 19.21 -3.75
C GLN A 12 1.40 18.32 -2.89
N THR A 13 2.11 17.40 -3.56
CA THR A 13 3.06 16.49 -2.90
C THR A 13 4.43 17.13 -2.75
N ARG A 14 4.97 17.06 -1.52
CA ARG A 14 6.38 17.31 -1.23
C ARG A 14 7.12 16.00 -1.03
N LEU A 15 8.37 15.95 -1.49
CA LEU A 15 9.28 14.85 -1.24
C LEU A 15 10.41 15.34 -0.33
N ALA A 16 10.64 14.63 0.77
CA ALA A 16 11.80 14.81 1.63
C ALA A 16 12.64 13.53 1.61
N PHE A 17 13.94 13.67 1.40
CA PHE A 17 14.89 12.56 1.38
C PHE A 17 16.21 12.92 2.07
N SER A 18 16.94 11.88 2.45
CA SER A 18 18.22 11.97 3.14
C SER A 18 19.10 10.81 2.68
N ASP A 19 20.36 11.11 2.37
CA ASP A 19 21.42 10.17 2.01
C ASP A 19 22.44 9.96 3.16
N ASP A 20 22.22 10.61 4.30
CA ASP A 20 23.13 10.65 5.45
C ASP A 20 22.49 10.14 6.75
N ARG A 21 21.57 9.18 6.61
CA ARG A 21 20.84 8.51 7.71
C ARG A 21 19.93 9.45 8.50
N GLY A 22 19.36 10.45 7.82
CA GLY A 22 18.40 11.39 8.39
C GLY A 22 19.05 12.54 9.17
N ALA A 23 20.36 12.73 9.07
CA ALA A 23 21.05 13.84 9.73
C ALA A 23 20.72 15.17 9.02
N HIS A 24 20.64 15.16 7.69
CA HIS A 24 20.16 16.27 6.87
C HIS A 24 19.07 15.79 5.92
N TRP A 25 18.16 16.70 5.58
CA TRP A 25 17.04 16.44 4.68
C TRP A 25 17.01 17.45 3.55
N THR A 26 16.96 16.94 2.33
CA THR A 26 16.64 17.73 1.13
C THR A 26 15.15 17.67 0.90
N VAL A 27 14.54 18.82 0.57
CA VAL A 27 13.10 18.92 0.34
C VAL A 27 12.85 19.42 -1.08
N ASN A 28 12.23 18.57 -1.89
CA ASN A 28 11.57 18.98 -3.13
C ASN A 28 10.13 19.39 -2.82
N SER A 29 9.82 20.68 -3.04
CA SER A 29 8.51 21.24 -2.71
C SER A 29 7.40 20.90 -3.71
N LEU A 30 7.73 20.27 -4.84
CA LEU A 30 6.76 19.96 -5.90
C LEU A 30 7.14 18.65 -6.61
N ALA A 31 7.00 17.53 -5.90
CA ALA A 31 7.30 16.19 -6.44
C ALA A 31 6.18 15.63 -7.32
N ALA A 32 5.00 16.25 -7.29
CA ALA A 32 3.91 16.00 -8.23
C ALA A 32 3.02 17.25 -8.27
N PHE A 33 2.36 17.48 -9.41
CA PHE A 33 1.44 18.59 -9.56
C PHE A 33 0.09 18.13 -10.13
N ASN A 34 -0.99 18.44 -9.42
CA ASN A 34 -2.35 18.29 -9.90
C ASN A 34 -3.19 19.54 -9.57
N PRO A 35 -3.81 20.24 -10.55
CA PRO A 35 -4.72 21.34 -10.29
C PRO A 35 -5.96 20.94 -9.48
N SER A 36 -6.35 19.67 -9.50
CA SER A 36 -7.51 19.09 -8.81
C SER A 36 -7.26 18.70 -7.35
N PHE A 37 -6.09 19.06 -6.78
CA PHE A 37 -5.58 18.58 -5.50
C PHE A 37 -5.09 17.13 -5.52
N ILE A 38 -4.03 16.87 -4.75
CA ILE A 38 -3.46 15.53 -4.56
C ILE A 38 -3.90 14.95 -3.22
N ASP A 39 -4.49 13.75 -3.24
CA ASP A 39 -4.79 12.95 -2.04
C ASP A 39 -3.93 11.68 -1.98
N ARG A 40 -3.59 11.25 -0.75
CA ARG A 40 -2.89 10.01 -0.40
C ARG A 40 -1.70 9.65 -1.33
N PRO A 41 -0.61 10.45 -1.32
CA PRO A 41 0.55 10.15 -2.13
C PRO A 41 1.35 8.96 -1.59
N TRP A 42 1.69 8.04 -2.46
CA TRP A 42 2.57 6.89 -2.23
C TRP A 42 3.91 7.08 -2.94
N LEU A 43 4.95 6.44 -2.44
CA LEU A 43 6.32 6.63 -2.90
C LEU A 43 7.00 5.28 -3.13
N ALA A 44 7.62 5.09 -4.29
CA ALA A 44 8.55 4.00 -4.55
C ALA A 44 9.84 4.55 -5.17
N VAL A 45 10.95 3.83 -4.93
CA VAL A 45 12.28 4.23 -5.40
C VAL A 45 13.01 3.01 -5.94
N TYR A 46 13.41 3.08 -7.21
CA TYR A 46 14.38 2.15 -7.77
C TYR A 46 15.77 2.77 -7.65
N ALA A 47 16.54 2.26 -6.70
CA ALA A 47 17.84 2.83 -6.36
C ALA A 47 18.91 2.48 -7.41
N SER A 48 19.65 3.48 -7.85
CA SER A 48 20.80 3.30 -8.74
C SER A 48 21.96 2.66 -7.98
N GLN A 49 22.60 1.68 -8.61
CA GLN A 49 23.83 1.08 -8.09
C GLN A 49 25.04 2.03 -8.19
N VAL A 50 24.91 3.16 -8.87
CA VAL A 50 26.01 4.09 -9.16
C VAL A 50 25.92 5.37 -8.32
N SER A 51 24.74 5.98 -8.22
CA SER A 51 24.56 7.26 -7.54
C SER A 51 23.10 7.55 -7.24
N ALA A 52 22.81 8.04 -6.03
CA ALA A 52 21.46 8.46 -5.64
C ALA A 52 20.86 9.55 -6.56
N ASN A 53 21.70 10.35 -7.21
CA ASN A 53 21.26 11.34 -8.22
C ASN A 53 20.78 10.70 -9.53
N GLN A 54 20.74 9.37 -9.61
CA GLN A 54 20.20 8.59 -10.73
C GLN A 54 19.11 7.63 -10.26
N ASP A 55 18.66 7.73 -9.01
CA ASP A 55 17.53 6.93 -8.54
C ASP A 55 16.29 7.31 -9.35
N GLN A 56 15.50 6.30 -9.70
CA GLN A 56 14.17 6.54 -10.26
C GLN A 56 13.18 6.62 -9.11
N VAL A 57 12.50 7.76 -9.01
CA VAL A 57 11.58 8.05 -7.92
C VAL A 57 10.18 8.23 -8.48
N TYR A 58 9.21 7.53 -7.89
CA TYR A 58 7.83 7.53 -8.35
C TYR A 58 6.89 7.99 -7.24
N VAL A 59 6.00 8.90 -7.58
CA VAL A 59 4.93 9.37 -6.70
C VAL A 59 3.60 9.00 -7.34
N ALA A 60 2.95 7.97 -6.81
CA ALA A 60 1.56 7.66 -7.14
C ALA A 60 0.63 8.45 -6.24
N TYR A 61 -0.49 8.93 -6.76
CA TYR A 61 -1.45 9.68 -5.97
C TYR A 61 -2.85 9.64 -6.56
N HIS A 62 -3.82 10.05 -5.75
CA HIS A 62 -5.21 10.18 -6.14
C HIS A 62 -5.54 11.61 -6.53
N ASP A 63 -6.14 11.79 -7.70
CA ASP A 63 -6.78 13.05 -8.08
C ASP A 63 -8.04 13.23 -7.24
N PHE A 64 -8.06 14.23 -6.37
CA PHE A 64 -9.16 14.41 -5.42
C PHE A 64 -10.52 14.69 -6.08
N SER A 65 -10.53 15.19 -7.32
CA SER A 65 -11.76 15.56 -8.03
C SER A 65 -12.21 14.46 -9.00
N ALA A 66 -11.33 14.05 -9.92
CA ALA A 66 -11.63 13.02 -10.91
C ALA A 66 -11.63 11.61 -10.30
N SER A 67 -11.03 11.45 -9.11
CA SER A 67 -10.84 10.18 -8.43
C SER A 67 -10.13 9.14 -9.31
N GLN A 68 -9.14 9.60 -10.08
CA GLN A 68 -8.24 8.76 -10.87
C GLN A 68 -6.88 8.64 -10.20
N ILE A 69 -6.11 7.63 -10.60
CA ILE A 69 -4.79 7.34 -10.05
C ILE A 69 -3.74 7.83 -11.02
N ASN A 70 -2.85 8.70 -10.55
CA ASN A 70 -1.83 9.34 -11.36
C ASN A 70 -0.44 9.02 -10.81
N VAL A 71 0.56 8.95 -11.69
CA VAL A 71 1.96 8.78 -11.30
C VAL A 71 2.82 9.89 -11.90
N ALA A 72 3.57 10.59 -11.04
CA ALA A 72 4.71 11.41 -11.44
C ALA A 72 6.01 10.62 -11.23
N ALA A 73 6.96 10.75 -12.16
CA ALA A 73 8.25 10.06 -12.08
C ALA A 73 9.42 11.05 -12.19
N SER A 74 10.54 10.70 -11.58
CA SER A 74 11.84 11.37 -11.67
C SER A 74 12.91 10.33 -12.00
N ASN A 75 13.88 10.70 -12.81
CA ASN A 75 15.04 9.88 -13.19
C ASN A 75 16.37 10.48 -12.70
N ASP A 76 16.32 11.39 -11.73
CA ASP A 76 17.47 12.17 -11.25
C ASP A 76 17.54 12.28 -9.71
N GLY A 77 17.06 11.24 -9.02
CA GLY A 77 17.07 11.20 -7.56
C GLY A 77 15.95 12.01 -6.89
N GLY A 78 14.86 12.28 -7.61
CA GLY A 78 13.71 13.03 -7.09
C GLY A 78 13.88 14.55 -7.12
N GLN A 79 14.80 15.07 -7.93
CA GLN A 79 15.00 16.52 -8.08
C GLN A 79 13.97 17.11 -9.03
N ASP A 80 13.80 16.49 -10.20
CA ASP A 80 12.87 16.93 -11.23
C ASP A 80 11.85 15.84 -11.55
N PHE A 81 10.56 16.18 -11.45
CA PHE A 81 9.45 15.28 -11.78
C PHE A 81 8.80 15.63 -13.11
N GLY A 82 8.57 14.61 -13.92
CA GLY A 82 7.85 14.68 -15.18
C GLY A 82 6.36 15.00 -15.01
N PRO A 83 5.63 15.19 -16.13
CA PRO A 83 4.17 15.27 -16.09
C PRO A 83 3.56 14.02 -15.47
N SER A 84 2.51 14.21 -14.68
CA SER A 84 1.77 13.09 -14.11
C SER A 84 0.94 12.37 -15.17
N VAL A 85 0.98 11.03 -15.13
CA VAL A 85 0.29 10.16 -16.08
C VAL A 85 -0.81 9.41 -15.34
N ASP A 86 -2.05 9.52 -15.83
CA ASP A 86 -3.18 8.70 -15.39
C ASP A 86 -2.97 7.25 -15.80
N VAL A 87 -2.94 6.34 -14.81
CA VAL A 87 -2.65 4.92 -15.04
C VAL A 87 -3.84 4.17 -15.65
N LEU A 88 -5.03 4.78 -15.67
CA LEU A 88 -6.24 4.20 -16.25
C LEU A 88 -6.38 4.55 -17.73
N ALA A 89 -5.84 5.69 -18.17
CA ALA A 89 -6.15 6.34 -19.44
C ALA A 89 -5.95 5.48 -20.70
N GLN A 90 -5.05 4.49 -20.66
CA GLN A 90 -4.74 3.62 -21.81
C GLN A 90 -5.48 2.27 -21.78
N ASN A 91 -6.20 1.95 -20.69
CA ASN A 91 -6.98 0.72 -20.58
C ASN A 91 -8.47 1.03 -20.42
N GLY A 92 -9.23 0.87 -21.51
CA GLY A 92 -10.66 1.18 -21.54
C GLY A 92 -11.48 0.36 -20.54
N LEU A 93 -11.10 -0.88 -20.22
CA LEU A 93 -11.80 -1.65 -19.20
C LEU A 93 -11.54 -1.08 -17.80
N ALA A 94 -10.28 -0.85 -17.45
CA ALA A 94 -9.90 -0.26 -16.17
C ALA A 94 -10.57 1.10 -15.97
N GLU A 95 -10.56 1.96 -17.01
CA GLU A 95 -11.27 3.23 -17.00
C GLU A 95 -12.78 3.04 -16.75
N THR A 96 -13.46 2.21 -17.54
CA THR A 96 -14.92 2.02 -17.37
C THR A 96 -15.32 1.41 -16.03
N GLN A 97 -14.47 0.58 -15.42
CA GLN A 97 -14.76 -0.10 -14.17
C GLN A 97 -14.30 0.70 -12.94
N SER A 98 -13.34 1.61 -13.12
CA SER A 98 -12.72 2.36 -12.01
C SER A 98 -13.09 3.84 -11.95
N PHE A 99 -13.57 4.41 -13.06
CA PHE A 99 -13.82 5.85 -13.16
C PHE A 99 -14.64 6.37 -11.97
N CYS A 100 -14.24 7.54 -11.48
CA CYS A 100 -14.92 8.31 -10.45
C CYS A 100 -14.89 7.79 -9.00
N ASN A 101 -14.51 6.54 -8.70
CA ASN A 101 -14.51 6.03 -7.31
C ASN A 101 -13.38 5.01 -7.07
N THR A 102 -12.16 5.52 -6.98
CA THR A 102 -10.97 4.74 -6.65
C THR A 102 -10.44 5.12 -5.28
N VAL A 103 -9.68 4.20 -4.66
CA VAL A 103 -8.80 4.50 -3.53
C VAL A 103 -7.38 4.03 -3.91
N PRO A 104 -6.37 4.90 -3.82
CA PRO A 104 -4.98 4.50 -4.06
C PRO A 104 -4.53 3.52 -2.98
N SER A 105 -3.83 2.47 -3.38
CA SER A 105 -3.50 1.32 -2.54
C SER A 105 -2.04 0.90 -2.68
N GLY A 106 -1.14 1.79 -3.10
CA GLY A 106 0.30 1.51 -3.13
C GLY A 106 0.97 1.69 -4.48
N ILE A 107 2.30 1.81 -4.42
CA ILE A 107 3.20 1.77 -5.57
C ILE A 107 4.46 1.02 -5.16
N GLU A 108 4.94 0.13 -6.02
CA GLU A 108 6.16 -0.63 -5.79
C GLU A 108 6.99 -0.75 -7.06
N VAL A 109 8.29 -0.98 -6.89
CA VAL A 109 9.22 -1.22 -7.99
C VAL A 109 9.78 -2.63 -7.89
N ASP A 110 9.96 -3.26 -9.04
CA ASP A 110 10.71 -4.49 -9.15
C ASP A 110 12.20 -4.21 -8.90
N PRO A 111 12.83 -4.87 -7.91
CA PRO A 111 14.21 -4.56 -7.51
C PRO A 111 15.26 -5.02 -8.54
N GLU A 112 14.90 -5.86 -9.51
CA GLU A 112 15.83 -6.44 -10.48
C GLU A 112 15.72 -5.82 -11.88
N THR A 113 14.58 -5.17 -12.17
CA THR A 113 14.26 -4.61 -13.48
C THR A 113 13.89 -3.13 -13.46
N GLY A 114 13.43 -2.60 -12.33
CA GLY A 114 12.91 -1.23 -12.21
C GLY A 114 11.50 -1.05 -12.80
N GLU A 115 10.83 -2.13 -13.20
CA GLU A 115 9.41 -2.10 -13.58
C GLU A 115 8.57 -1.63 -12.37
N VAL A 116 7.48 -0.92 -12.63
CA VAL A 116 6.71 -0.21 -11.60
C VAL A 116 5.28 -0.69 -11.60
N TYR A 117 4.72 -0.84 -10.41
CA TYR A 117 3.36 -1.33 -10.19
C TYR A 117 2.59 -0.39 -9.29
N VAL A 118 1.33 -0.09 -9.62
CA VAL A 118 0.44 0.74 -8.80
C VAL A 118 -0.86 0.00 -8.57
N GLU A 119 -1.29 -0.11 -7.32
CA GLU A 119 -2.54 -0.78 -6.95
C GLU A 119 -3.62 0.24 -6.56
N TRP A 120 -4.87 -0.06 -6.89
CA TRP A 120 -6.03 0.64 -6.37
C TRP A 120 -7.20 -0.31 -6.16
N ILE A 121 -8.12 0.11 -5.29
CA ILE A 121 -9.45 -0.49 -5.19
C ILE A 121 -10.47 0.42 -5.85
N THR A 122 -11.55 -0.16 -6.38
CA THR A 122 -12.66 0.60 -6.97
C THR A 122 -14.02 0.11 -6.53
N ALA A 123 -14.96 1.05 -6.48
CA ALA A 123 -16.38 0.80 -6.26
C ALA A 123 -17.04 0.08 -7.44
N ASP A 124 -18.24 -0.44 -7.20
CA ASP A 124 -19.07 -1.13 -8.20
C ASP A 124 -19.24 -0.28 -9.49
N PRO A 125 -18.95 -0.83 -10.68
CA PRO A 125 -19.09 -0.10 -11.95
C PRO A 125 -20.49 0.49 -12.20
N VAL A 126 -21.56 -0.16 -11.71
CA VAL A 126 -22.92 0.37 -11.77
C VAL A 126 -23.06 1.58 -10.85
N GLN A 127 -22.46 1.55 -9.67
CA GLN A 127 -22.43 2.70 -8.76
C GLN A 127 -21.63 3.86 -9.35
N ASN A 128 -20.50 3.57 -10.01
CA ASN A 128 -19.64 4.56 -10.68
C ASN A 128 -20.39 5.31 -11.79
N THR A 129 -21.19 4.58 -12.58
CA THR A 129 -21.95 5.15 -13.71
C THR A 129 -23.29 5.79 -13.32
N SER A 130 -23.92 5.35 -12.22
CA SER A 130 -25.25 5.84 -11.82
C SER A 130 -25.24 6.96 -10.77
N MET A 131 -24.22 7.03 -9.91
CA MET A 131 -24.12 8.03 -8.84
C MET A 131 -23.03 9.08 -9.07
N GLY A 132 -22.19 8.90 -10.10
CA GLY A 132 -21.08 9.80 -10.42
C GLY A 132 -19.91 9.70 -9.44
N CYS A 133 -18.98 10.65 -9.55
CA CYS A 133 -17.85 10.82 -8.64
C CYS A 133 -18.36 11.16 -7.25
N ASN A 134 -18.30 10.20 -6.33
CA ASN A 134 -18.66 10.43 -4.95
C ASN A 134 -17.42 10.24 -4.06
N ILE A 135 -16.82 11.39 -3.77
CA ILE A 135 -15.62 11.57 -2.95
C ILE A 135 -15.78 11.11 -1.49
N THR A 136 -16.99 10.76 -1.05
CA THR A 136 -17.20 10.25 0.32
C THR A 136 -16.72 8.82 0.49
N GLN A 137 -16.45 8.07 -0.58
CA GLN A 137 -16.03 6.66 -0.52
C GLN A 137 -17.00 5.78 0.29
N ILE A 138 -18.31 6.06 0.22
CA ILE A 138 -19.37 5.29 0.93
C ILE A 138 -19.94 4.14 0.08
N GLN A 139 -19.38 3.94 -1.11
CA GLN A 139 -19.76 2.90 -2.03
C GLN A 139 -19.23 1.55 -1.57
N ASN A 140 -19.74 0.50 -2.20
CA ASN A 140 -19.20 -0.85 -2.02
C ASN A 140 -18.00 -1.02 -2.95
N PHE A 141 -16.80 -1.14 -2.38
CA PHE A 141 -15.55 -1.40 -3.11
C PHE A 141 -15.34 -2.89 -3.19
N HIS A 142 -15.35 -3.49 -4.38
CA HIS A 142 -15.24 -4.97 -4.49
C HIS A 142 -14.27 -5.42 -5.58
N GLN A 143 -13.55 -4.48 -6.19
CA GLN A 143 -12.55 -4.79 -7.20
C GLN A 143 -11.19 -4.23 -6.78
N VAL A 144 -10.17 -5.01 -7.08
CA VAL A 144 -8.76 -4.69 -6.88
C VAL A 144 -8.07 -4.74 -8.25
N TRP A 145 -7.28 -3.72 -8.55
CA TRP A 145 -6.60 -3.56 -9.83
C TRP A 145 -5.14 -3.18 -9.62
N VAL A 146 -4.29 -3.61 -10.55
CA VAL A 146 -2.91 -3.16 -10.65
C VAL A 146 -2.70 -2.51 -12.01
N ALA A 147 -1.89 -1.47 -12.09
CA ALA A 147 -1.28 -1.00 -13.33
C ALA A 147 0.21 -1.27 -13.28
N HIS A 148 0.78 -1.61 -14.42
CA HIS A 148 2.18 -1.93 -14.61
C HIS A 148 2.81 -0.98 -15.64
N SER A 149 4.08 -0.64 -15.44
CA SER A 149 4.87 0.16 -16.37
C SER A 149 6.32 -0.31 -16.41
N PRO A 150 6.97 -0.32 -17.59
CA PRO A 150 8.41 -0.27 -17.68
C PRO A 150 9.01 0.91 -16.90
N PRO A 151 10.31 0.84 -16.54
CA PRO A 151 10.98 1.95 -15.88
C PRO A 151 10.76 3.27 -16.65
N ALA A 152 10.58 4.37 -15.92
CA ALA A 152 10.33 5.67 -16.52
C ALA A 152 11.41 6.04 -17.54
N LEU A 153 10.98 6.54 -18.69
CA LEU A 153 11.86 6.97 -19.77
C LEU A 153 12.04 8.48 -19.74
N GLY A 154 13.13 8.99 -20.34
CA GLY A 154 13.40 10.43 -20.44
C GLY A 154 14.44 10.93 -19.43
N MET A 155 14.99 12.13 -19.68
CA MET A 155 16.07 12.72 -18.88
C MET A 155 15.83 14.20 -18.52
N SER A 156 14.64 14.74 -18.81
CA SER A 156 14.30 16.13 -18.49
C SER A 156 12.88 16.25 -17.98
N LEU A 157 12.58 17.32 -17.22
CA LEU A 157 11.26 17.65 -16.68
C LEU A 157 10.10 17.47 -17.68
N ALA A 158 10.29 17.80 -18.96
CA ALA A 158 9.22 17.70 -19.96
C ALA A 158 9.10 16.31 -20.61
N THR A 159 10.07 15.41 -20.37
CA THR A 159 10.21 14.14 -21.09
C THR A 159 10.20 12.92 -20.18
N VAL A 160 10.38 13.05 -18.87
CA VAL A 160 10.24 11.94 -17.93
C VAL A 160 8.79 11.46 -17.93
N THR A 161 8.55 10.21 -18.29
CA THR A 161 7.19 9.66 -18.42
C THR A 161 7.14 8.16 -18.20
N THR A 162 5.94 7.68 -17.87
CA THR A 162 5.56 6.27 -17.66
C THR A 162 4.48 5.86 -18.66
N ILE A 163 4.37 4.57 -18.96
CA ILE A 163 3.37 4.00 -19.87
C ILE A 163 2.70 2.82 -19.17
N TRP A 164 1.37 2.83 -19.06
CA TRP A 164 0.66 1.92 -18.18
C TRP A 164 -0.20 0.91 -18.93
N ASP A 165 -0.12 -0.35 -18.51
CA ASP A 165 -1.13 -1.38 -18.77
C ASP A 165 -1.76 -1.84 -17.45
N ALA A 166 -3.09 -1.85 -17.40
CA ALA A 166 -3.86 -2.18 -16.19
C ALA A 166 -4.47 -3.59 -16.25
N HIS A 167 -4.50 -4.28 -15.11
CA HIS A 167 -4.99 -5.64 -14.96
C HIS A 167 -5.83 -5.77 -13.70
N MET A 168 -6.93 -6.51 -13.79
CA MET A 168 -7.76 -6.81 -12.62
C MET A 168 -7.08 -7.90 -11.81
N VAL A 169 -6.82 -7.62 -10.54
CA VAL A 169 -6.34 -8.60 -9.56
C VAL A 169 -7.49 -9.51 -9.14
N PHE A 170 -8.64 -8.88 -8.85
CA PHE A 170 -9.75 -9.55 -8.19
C PHE A 170 -11.07 -8.78 -8.35
N ASP A 171 -12.18 -9.54 -8.42
CA ASP A 171 -13.55 -9.05 -8.22
C ASP A 171 -14.28 -9.96 -7.23
N GLY A 172 -14.59 -9.43 -6.04
CA GLY A 172 -15.19 -10.19 -4.94
C GLY A 172 -16.65 -10.55 -5.13
N ASN A 173 -17.38 -9.83 -5.97
CA ASN A 173 -18.80 -10.07 -6.19
C ASN A 173 -19.05 -11.18 -7.22
N MET A 174 -18.03 -11.58 -7.99
CA MET A 174 -18.16 -12.65 -8.98
C MET A 174 -18.59 -13.98 -8.34
N GLY A 175 -19.79 -14.44 -8.72
CA GLY A 175 -20.32 -15.74 -8.30
C GLY A 175 -20.79 -15.82 -6.84
N ARG A 176 -20.97 -14.68 -6.16
CA ARG A 176 -21.41 -14.63 -4.75
C ARG A 176 -22.86 -14.18 -4.59
N SER A 177 -23.45 -14.52 -3.44
CA SER A 177 -24.82 -14.13 -3.05
C SER A 177 -24.88 -12.96 -2.07
N TRP A 178 -23.74 -12.47 -1.60
CA TRP A 178 -23.63 -11.25 -0.78
C TRP A 178 -22.62 -10.30 -1.41
N GLN A 179 -22.73 -9.02 -1.07
CA GLN A 179 -21.79 -8.01 -1.51
C GLN A 179 -20.52 -8.08 -0.66
N THR A 180 -19.40 -8.16 -1.36
CA THR A 180 -18.07 -8.12 -0.78
C THR A 180 -17.61 -6.68 -0.58
N ASN A 181 -16.60 -6.42 0.25
CA ASN A 181 -16.12 -5.05 0.43
C ASN A 181 -14.64 -5.00 0.85
N THR A 182 -13.83 -4.26 0.09
CA THR A 182 -12.41 -4.03 0.34
C THR A 182 -12.10 -2.62 0.89
N ASP A 183 -13.14 -1.88 1.30
CA ASP A 183 -13.05 -0.55 1.91
C ASP A 183 -12.46 -0.51 3.34
N ARG A 184 -11.95 -1.63 3.85
CA ARG A 184 -11.19 -1.70 5.11
C ARG A 184 -9.71 -1.40 4.91
N ILE A 185 -9.53 -0.42 4.03
CA ILE A 185 -8.33 0.09 3.39
C ILE A 185 -7.08 0.04 4.25
N PHE A 186 -5.90 0.03 3.66
CA PHE A 186 -5.66 0.01 2.20
C PHE A 186 -5.61 -1.42 1.66
N ALA A 187 -5.69 -1.57 0.34
CA ALA A 187 -4.96 -2.67 -0.29
C ALA A 187 -3.48 -2.25 -0.40
N THR A 188 -2.57 -3.19 -0.56
CA THR A 188 -1.12 -2.93 -0.67
C THR A 188 -0.46 -4.00 -1.52
N LEU A 189 0.58 -3.62 -2.26
CA LEU A 189 1.38 -4.54 -3.05
C LEU A 189 2.83 -4.62 -2.57
N ALA A 190 3.51 -5.69 -2.98
CA ALA A 190 4.96 -5.84 -2.88
C ALA A 190 5.48 -6.65 -4.08
N VAL A 191 6.73 -6.43 -4.46
CA VAL A 191 7.42 -7.21 -5.51
C VAL A 191 8.60 -7.93 -4.89
N ASP A 192 8.70 -9.25 -5.08
CA ASP A 192 9.87 -9.99 -4.58
C ASP A 192 11.12 -9.76 -5.43
N ASP A 193 12.27 -10.00 -4.82
CA ASP A 193 13.55 -10.04 -5.48
C ASP A 193 13.76 -11.44 -6.08
N SER A 194 13.88 -11.50 -7.42
CA SER A 194 14.17 -12.74 -8.15
C SER A 194 15.60 -13.26 -7.90
N GLY A 195 16.50 -12.37 -7.45
CA GLY A 195 17.92 -12.62 -7.29
C GLY A 195 18.68 -12.74 -8.62
N VAL A 196 18.04 -12.39 -9.75
CA VAL A 196 18.62 -12.43 -11.09
C VAL A 196 18.34 -11.13 -11.83
N SER A 197 19.38 -10.32 -12.00
CA SER A 197 19.34 -9.06 -12.74
C SER A 197 18.63 -9.18 -14.10
N GLY A 198 17.65 -8.31 -14.32
CA GLY A 198 16.83 -8.28 -15.53
C GLY A 198 15.71 -9.33 -15.58
N VAL A 199 15.57 -10.18 -14.57
CA VAL A 199 14.44 -11.11 -14.42
C VAL A 199 13.47 -10.53 -13.39
N PRO A 200 12.21 -10.25 -13.77
CA PRO A 200 11.24 -9.70 -12.85
C PRO A 200 10.91 -10.68 -11.73
N GLY A 201 10.59 -10.14 -10.56
CA GLY A 201 10.02 -10.85 -9.43
C GLY A 201 8.53 -11.14 -9.60
N ASN A 202 7.97 -11.79 -8.59
CA ASN A 202 6.53 -11.95 -8.45
C ASN A 202 5.94 -10.73 -7.76
N VAL A 203 4.78 -10.29 -8.25
CA VAL A 203 3.98 -9.23 -7.63
C VAL A 203 2.98 -9.86 -6.69
N TYR A 204 2.82 -9.30 -5.51
CA TYR A 204 1.85 -9.70 -4.50
C TYR A 204 0.89 -8.55 -4.25
N SER A 205 -0.41 -8.82 -4.28
CA SER A 205 -1.47 -7.89 -3.86
C SER A 205 -2.09 -8.44 -2.58
N VAL A 206 -2.23 -7.56 -1.60
CA VAL A 206 -2.76 -7.87 -0.27
C VAL A 206 -3.86 -6.89 0.04
N PHE A 207 -5.06 -7.41 0.34
CA PHE A 207 -6.22 -6.57 0.57
C PHE A 207 -7.12 -7.16 1.65
N PRO A 208 -7.81 -6.31 2.42
CA PRO A 208 -8.83 -6.76 3.35
C PRO A 208 -10.14 -6.94 2.58
N ASP A 209 -10.90 -8.00 2.88
CA ASP A 209 -12.23 -8.23 2.30
C ASP A 209 -13.04 -9.24 3.14
N ASN A 210 -14.36 -9.17 3.07
CA ASN A 210 -15.32 -10.09 3.69
C ASN A 210 -15.74 -11.28 2.78
N LEU A 211 -14.78 -11.83 2.03
CA LEU A 211 -14.98 -12.96 1.11
C LEU A 211 -15.38 -14.27 1.78
N ALA A 212 -14.95 -14.50 3.03
CA ALA A 212 -15.26 -15.73 3.73
C ALA A 212 -16.70 -15.73 4.26
N ALA A 213 -17.15 -14.59 4.78
CA ALA A 213 -18.49 -14.39 5.31
C ALA A 213 -18.85 -12.90 5.32
N SER A 214 -20.12 -12.59 5.05
CA SER A 214 -20.64 -11.22 5.09
C SER A 214 -20.31 -10.52 6.42
N GLY A 215 -19.72 -9.32 6.31
CA GLY A 215 -19.34 -8.48 7.45
C GLY A 215 -18.05 -8.86 8.19
N VAL A 216 -17.44 -10.00 7.88
CA VAL A 216 -16.21 -10.46 8.55
C VAL A 216 -15.01 -10.15 7.66
N ASN A 217 -14.25 -9.10 7.98
CA ASN A 217 -13.12 -8.68 7.15
C ASN A 217 -11.86 -9.47 7.51
N ASP A 218 -11.33 -10.18 6.51
CA ASP A 218 -10.13 -11.00 6.56
C ASP A 218 -9.06 -10.42 5.63
N ILE A 219 -7.79 -10.80 5.83
CA ILE A 219 -6.68 -10.39 4.95
C ILE A 219 -6.47 -11.45 3.88
N TRP A 220 -6.42 -11.01 2.62
CA TRP A 220 -6.28 -11.88 1.45
C TRP A 220 -4.99 -11.56 0.70
N LEU A 221 -4.35 -12.60 0.17
CA LEU A 221 -3.18 -12.50 -0.71
C LEU A 221 -3.55 -13.03 -2.10
N SER A 222 -3.14 -12.31 -3.14
CA SER A 222 -3.00 -12.85 -4.50
C SER A 222 -1.61 -12.56 -5.03
N HIS A 223 -1.11 -13.37 -5.96
CA HIS A 223 0.18 -13.15 -6.61
C HIS A 223 0.08 -13.27 -8.13
N SER A 224 1.01 -12.61 -8.81
CA SER A 224 1.22 -12.67 -10.25
C SER A 224 2.70 -12.94 -10.55
N PRO A 225 3.02 -13.98 -11.34
CA PRO A 225 4.39 -14.26 -11.79
C PRO A 225 4.73 -13.57 -13.13
N ASP A 226 3.80 -12.82 -13.71
CA ASP A 226 3.88 -12.32 -15.08
C ASP A 226 3.54 -10.84 -15.19
N LYS A 227 4.15 -10.05 -14.30
CA LYS A 227 4.05 -8.59 -14.26
C LYS A 227 2.61 -8.07 -14.12
N GLY A 228 1.78 -8.79 -13.36
CA GLY A 228 0.40 -8.41 -13.10
C GLY A 228 -0.60 -8.84 -14.16
N ALA A 229 -0.19 -9.49 -15.26
CA ALA A 229 -1.09 -9.88 -16.34
C ALA A 229 -2.11 -10.95 -15.91
N HIS A 230 -1.70 -11.90 -15.07
CA HIS A 230 -2.57 -12.91 -14.49
C HIS A 230 -2.33 -13.06 -12.99
N TRP A 231 -3.42 -13.28 -12.25
CA TRP A 231 -3.42 -13.36 -10.80
C TRP A 231 -3.95 -14.70 -10.30
N SER A 232 -3.37 -15.18 -9.21
CA SER A 232 -3.88 -16.33 -8.48
C SER A 232 -5.27 -16.06 -7.88
N LEU A 233 -6.00 -17.11 -7.48
CA LEU A 233 -7.18 -16.91 -6.64
C LEU A 233 -6.74 -16.38 -5.26
N PRO A 234 -7.48 -15.43 -4.65
CA PRO A 234 -7.14 -14.94 -3.33
C PRO A 234 -7.14 -16.05 -2.28
N VAL A 235 -6.12 -16.05 -1.43
CA VAL A 235 -5.97 -16.96 -0.31
C VAL A 235 -5.98 -16.18 1.01
N LYS A 236 -6.68 -16.71 2.01
CA LYS A 236 -6.77 -16.08 3.33
C LYS A 236 -5.43 -16.19 4.06
N VAL A 237 -4.91 -15.06 4.54
CA VAL A 237 -3.62 -14.93 5.25
C VAL A 237 -3.81 -15.17 6.75
N ASN A 238 -4.81 -14.54 7.35
CA ASN A 238 -5.06 -14.62 8.80
C ASN A 238 -5.67 -15.97 9.21
N GLN A 239 -5.37 -16.41 10.42
CA GLN A 239 -5.83 -17.69 11.00
C GLN A 239 -6.79 -17.52 12.17
N ASP A 240 -6.84 -16.31 12.74
CA ASP A 240 -7.70 -15.94 13.84
C ASP A 240 -9.09 -15.47 13.37
N LEU A 241 -9.97 -15.34 14.36
CA LEU A 241 -11.30 -14.76 14.21
C LEU A 241 -11.25 -13.29 14.59
N GLY A 242 -12.21 -12.52 14.09
CA GLY A 242 -12.33 -11.10 14.41
C GLY A 242 -12.46 -10.28 13.14
N THR A 243 -11.99 -9.04 13.23
CA THR A 243 -11.97 -8.08 12.13
C THR A 243 -10.55 -7.59 11.90
N HIS A 244 -10.13 -7.52 10.64
CA HIS A 244 -8.77 -7.17 10.24
C HIS A 244 -8.73 -6.02 9.21
N TYR A 245 -8.05 -4.92 9.53
CA TYR A 245 -7.96 -3.69 8.71
C TYR A 245 -6.51 -3.32 8.37
N PHE A 246 -6.32 -2.45 7.38
CA PHE A 246 -5.04 -1.85 7.01
C PHE A 246 -3.89 -2.87 6.83
N PRO A 247 -4.04 -3.88 5.97
CA PRO A 247 -2.89 -4.71 5.63
C PRO A 247 -1.79 -3.86 4.98
N TRP A 248 -0.56 -4.22 5.29
CA TRP A 248 0.66 -3.75 4.64
C TRP A 248 1.58 -4.94 4.42
N VAL A 249 2.34 -4.90 3.34
CA VAL A 249 3.13 -6.04 2.86
C VAL A 249 4.55 -5.60 2.45
N ALA A 250 5.52 -6.48 2.68
CA ALA A 250 6.85 -6.37 2.10
C ALA A 250 7.29 -7.74 1.58
N ALA A 251 7.94 -7.77 0.43
CA ALA A 251 8.46 -8.99 -0.18
C ALA A 251 9.99 -8.96 -0.19
N GLY A 252 10.59 -10.10 0.16
CA GLY A 252 12.03 -10.30 0.17
C GLY A 252 12.45 -11.12 -1.04
N SER A 253 13.24 -12.17 -0.84
CA SER A 253 13.55 -13.13 -1.91
C SER A 253 12.31 -13.88 -2.38
N THR A 254 12.35 -14.40 -3.62
CA THR A 254 11.26 -15.13 -4.26
C THR A 254 10.39 -15.96 -3.31
N GLY A 255 9.09 -15.63 -3.25
CA GLY A 255 8.11 -16.36 -2.44
C GLY A 255 8.12 -16.06 -0.94
N ARG A 256 8.97 -15.15 -0.45
CA ARG A 256 9.02 -14.74 0.96
C ARG A 256 8.36 -13.39 1.13
N VAL A 257 7.24 -13.39 1.84
CA VAL A 257 6.38 -12.21 2.00
C VAL A 257 6.00 -12.07 3.46
N ASP A 258 6.23 -10.87 3.98
CA ASP A 258 5.93 -10.47 5.35
C ASP A 258 4.74 -9.50 5.35
N PHE A 259 3.91 -9.59 6.38
CA PHE A 259 2.63 -8.91 6.47
C PHE A 259 2.49 -8.23 7.82
N ILE A 260 1.80 -7.10 7.85
CA ILE A 260 1.33 -6.46 9.08
C ILE A 260 -0.11 -5.98 8.88
N TRP A 261 -0.96 -6.06 9.91
CA TRP A 261 -2.32 -5.51 9.87
C TRP A 261 -2.86 -5.24 11.28
N LEU A 262 -3.98 -4.51 11.35
CA LEU A 262 -4.69 -4.23 12.60
C LEU A 262 -5.76 -5.28 12.84
N THR A 263 -5.86 -5.80 14.07
CA THR A 263 -6.78 -6.87 14.44
C THR A 263 -7.55 -6.52 15.70
N THR A 264 -8.86 -6.79 15.69
CA THR A 264 -9.72 -6.81 16.88
C THR A 264 -10.48 -8.14 16.94
N PRO A 265 -10.72 -8.73 18.14
CA PRO A 265 -11.55 -9.92 18.26
C PRO A 265 -13.04 -9.65 17.97
N ASP A 266 -13.45 -8.38 17.92
CA ASP A 266 -14.83 -7.99 17.65
C ASP A 266 -15.15 -8.10 16.16
N LEU A 267 -16.29 -8.71 15.82
CA LEU A 267 -16.74 -8.84 14.41
C LEU A 267 -17.38 -7.56 13.87
N ASN A 268 -17.79 -6.64 14.74
CA ASN A 268 -18.44 -5.38 14.37
C ASN A 268 -17.92 -4.23 15.23
N PRO A 269 -16.64 -3.85 15.10
CA PRO A 269 -16.08 -2.73 15.84
C PRO A 269 -16.78 -1.42 15.41
N SER A 270 -17.07 -0.55 16.38
CA SER A 270 -17.68 0.77 16.13
C SER A 270 -17.15 1.81 17.11
N ASP A 271 -17.26 3.08 16.75
CA ASP A 271 -16.67 4.19 17.52
C ASP A 271 -17.18 4.31 18.97
N SER A 272 -18.42 3.87 19.20
CA SER A 272 -19.01 3.87 20.55
C SER A 272 -18.59 2.68 21.42
N ALA A 273 -18.02 1.63 20.82
CA ALA A 273 -17.55 0.44 21.51
C ALA A 273 -16.06 0.60 21.84
N LEU A 274 -15.63 0.18 23.03
CA LEU A 274 -14.20 0.11 23.39
C LEU A 274 -13.54 -1.14 22.79
N SER A 275 -13.77 -1.41 21.49
CA SER A 275 -13.22 -2.56 20.78
C SER A 275 -11.69 -2.49 20.80
N PRO A 276 -10.99 -3.48 21.37
CA PRO A 276 -9.53 -3.42 21.46
C PRO A 276 -8.90 -3.83 20.13
N TRP A 277 -7.93 -3.04 19.68
CA TRP A 277 -7.13 -3.32 18.50
C TRP A 277 -5.68 -3.58 18.87
N THR A 278 -5.10 -4.58 18.20
CA THR A 278 -3.69 -4.97 18.30
C THR A 278 -3.10 -5.04 16.90
N VAL A 279 -1.77 -5.03 16.82
CA VAL A 279 -1.04 -5.23 15.57
C VAL A 279 -0.66 -6.70 15.43
N THR A 280 -0.94 -7.26 14.27
CA THR A 280 -0.64 -8.65 13.92
C THR A 280 0.40 -8.67 12.81
N PHE A 281 1.34 -9.61 12.91
CA PHE A 281 2.32 -9.92 11.88
C PHE A 281 2.06 -11.33 11.34
N ALA A 282 2.29 -11.55 10.05
CA ALA A 282 2.46 -12.89 9.52
C ALA A 282 3.57 -12.96 8.48
N GLN A 283 3.99 -14.19 8.17
CA GLN A 283 4.96 -14.47 7.12
C GLN A 283 4.53 -15.70 6.31
N THR A 284 4.79 -15.68 5.00
CA THR A 284 4.91 -16.88 4.18
C THR A 284 6.28 -16.95 3.53
N THR A 285 6.79 -18.17 3.34
CA THR A 285 8.01 -18.42 2.56
C THR A 285 7.72 -19.26 1.32
N SER A 286 6.44 -19.34 0.95
CA SER A 286 5.93 -20.10 -0.18
C SER A 286 4.82 -19.34 -0.90
N GLY A 287 4.95 -18.01 -1.01
CA GLY A 287 3.92 -17.10 -1.53
C GLY A 287 3.49 -17.40 -2.97
N THR A 288 4.35 -18.05 -3.77
CA THR A 288 4.05 -18.49 -5.14
C THR A 288 3.42 -19.88 -5.23
N SER A 289 3.23 -20.56 -4.10
CA SER A 289 2.57 -21.86 -4.08
C SER A 289 1.07 -21.71 -4.35
N ALA A 290 0.45 -22.74 -4.95
CA ALA A 290 -1.01 -22.83 -5.04
C ALA A 290 -1.70 -22.94 -3.66
N THR A 291 -0.96 -23.36 -2.62
CA THR A 291 -1.44 -23.43 -1.23
C THR A 291 -0.37 -22.89 -0.28
N PRO A 292 -0.17 -21.56 -0.24
CA PRO A 292 0.83 -20.96 0.62
C PRO A 292 0.48 -21.21 2.10
N LYS A 293 1.50 -21.28 2.94
CA LYS A 293 1.33 -21.41 4.39
C LYS A 293 1.77 -20.13 5.08
N PHE A 294 1.00 -19.74 6.09
CA PHE A 294 1.23 -18.52 6.86
C PHE A 294 1.59 -18.87 8.30
N ASN A 295 2.56 -18.15 8.86
CA ASN A 295 2.87 -18.18 10.28
C ASN A 295 2.50 -16.82 10.87
N GLN A 296 1.50 -16.79 11.74
CA GLN A 296 0.94 -15.56 12.30
C GLN A 296 1.35 -15.41 13.77
N THR A 297 1.74 -14.20 14.15
CA THR A 297 2.10 -13.83 15.53
C THR A 297 1.62 -12.42 15.86
N SER A 298 1.39 -12.14 17.13
CA SER A 298 1.13 -10.76 17.56
C SER A 298 2.42 -9.92 17.40
N ALA A 299 2.29 -8.74 16.80
CA ALA A 299 3.38 -7.77 16.64
C ALA A 299 3.41 -6.76 17.80
N SER A 300 2.26 -6.45 18.40
CA SER A 300 2.13 -5.57 19.56
C SER A 300 1.93 -6.37 20.84
N SER A 301 2.65 -6.04 21.92
CA SER A 301 2.47 -6.70 23.23
C SER A 301 1.25 -6.19 24.02
N ASN A 302 0.64 -5.07 23.60
CA ASN A 302 -0.49 -4.43 24.25
C ASN A 302 -1.53 -3.98 23.19
N VAL A 303 -2.72 -3.63 23.67
CA VAL A 303 -3.72 -2.92 22.87
C VAL A 303 -3.15 -1.57 22.44
N MET A 304 -3.18 -1.30 21.13
CA MET A 304 -2.66 -0.07 20.53
C MET A 304 -3.77 0.96 20.25
N HIS A 305 -5.03 0.51 20.19
CA HIS A 305 -6.17 1.40 19.98
C HIS A 305 -7.43 0.78 20.57
N VAL A 306 -8.37 1.62 21.00
CA VAL A 306 -9.72 1.21 21.38
C VAL A 306 -10.73 2.11 20.69
N GLY A 307 -11.83 1.53 20.22
CA GLY A 307 -12.80 2.27 19.42
C GLY A 307 -13.11 1.60 18.09
N GLY A 308 -13.89 2.30 17.27
CA GLY A 308 -13.98 2.02 15.85
C GLY A 308 -12.81 2.64 15.11
N ILE A 309 -12.61 2.23 13.87
CA ILE A 309 -11.71 2.89 12.94
C ILE A 309 -12.52 3.22 11.70
N CYS A 310 -12.64 4.51 11.38
CA CYS A 310 -13.43 4.96 10.25
C CYS A 310 -12.60 4.95 8.97
N THR A 311 -13.04 4.22 7.95
CA THR A 311 -12.37 4.13 6.65
C THR A 311 -13.11 4.85 5.52
N THR A 312 -14.23 5.53 5.82
CA THR A 312 -15.11 6.21 4.86
C THR A 312 -14.62 7.60 4.44
N GLY A 313 -13.32 7.72 4.18
CA GLY A 313 -12.72 8.95 3.62
C GLY A 313 -13.05 10.23 4.39
N ILE A 314 -13.33 11.32 3.66
CA ILE A 314 -13.66 12.62 4.24
C ILE A 314 -14.93 12.59 5.12
N PHE A 315 -15.80 11.61 4.88
CA PHE A 315 -17.08 11.52 5.59
C PHE A 315 -16.91 11.15 7.07
N CYS A 316 -15.77 10.55 7.46
CA CYS A 316 -15.45 10.32 8.86
C CYS A 316 -15.49 11.61 9.69
N SER A 317 -15.07 12.75 9.12
CA SER A 317 -15.15 14.04 9.82
C SER A 317 -16.60 14.55 9.98
N VAL A 318 -17.50 14.14 9.09
CA VAL A 318 -18.92 14.54 9.09
C VAL A 318 -19.73 13.68 10.05
N THR A 319 -19.44 12.38 10.11
CA THR A 319 -20.14 11.42 10.99
C THR A 319 -19.57 11.36 12.41
N GLY A 320 -18.42 12.00 12.65
CA GLY A 320 -17.68 11.88 13.90
C GLY A 320 -16.98 10.53 14.05
N GLY A 321 -16.65 9.87 12.93
CA GLY A 321 -15.94 8.60 12.91
C GLY A 321 -14.48 8.76 13.36
N ASN A 322 -13.94 7.74 14.04
CA ASN A 322 -12.60 7.82 14.59
C ASN A 322 -11.53 7.72 13.48
N ARG A 323 -10.66 8.73 13.38
CA ARG A 323 -9.53 8.83 12.43
C ARG A 323 -8.19 9.04 13.10
N ASP A 324 -8.09 8.73 14.38
CA ASP A 324 -6.92 9.07 15.19
C ASP A 324 -5.67 8.30 14.81
N LEU A 325 -5.82 7.17 14.11
CA LEU A 325 -4.70 6.36 13.61
C LEU A 325 -4.05 6.93 12.35
N ALA A 326 -4.68 7.94 11.72
CA ALA A 326 -4.23 8.59 10.50
C ALA A 326 -3.91 7.63 9.34
N ASP A 327 -4.53 6.45 9.33
CA ASP A 327 -4.31 5.38 8.36
C ASP A 327 -2.82 4.95 8.25
N SER A 328 -2.04 5.10 9.32
CA SER A 328 -0.58 4.94 9.29
C SER A 328 -0.10 3.66 9.99
N ILE A 329 0.24 2.68 9.16
CA ILE A 329 0.98 1.47 9.51
C ILE A 329 1.92 1.14 8.34
N SER A 330 3.08 0.56 8.61
CA SER A 330 4.05 0.22 7.56
C SER A 330 4.95 -0.94 7.95
N ILE A 331 5.47 -1.62 6.94
CA ILE A 331 6.46 -2.69 7.05
C ILE A 331 7.58 -2.46 6.03
N ALA A 332 8.81 -2.79 6.41
CA ALA A 332 9.95 -2.88 5.50
C ALA A 332 10.83 -4.06 5.90
N ILE A 333 11.55 -4.65 4.94
CA ILE A 333 12.50 -5.72 5.22
C ILE A 333 13.89 -5.10 5.39
N ASP A 334 14.52 -5.38 6.54
CA ASP A 334 15.88 -4.90 6.82
C ASP A 334 16.96 -5.77 6.15
N ARG A 335 18.21 -5.34 6.25
CA ARG A 335 19.37 -6.01 5.63
C ARG A 335 19.65 -7.41 6.20
N GLY A 336 19.18 -7.69 7.42
CA GLY A 336 19.24 -9.02 8.01
C GLY A 336 18.08 -9.92 7.60
N GLY A 337 17.12 -9.38 6.84
CA GLY A 337 15.91 -10.06 6.38
C GLY A 337 14.81 -10.12 7.43
N SER A 338 14.86 -9.28 8.45
CA SER A 338 13.78 -9.13 9.43
C SER A 338 12.82 -8.02 9.04
N ALA A 339 11.55 -8.16 9.40
CA ALA A 339 10.58 -7.10 9.23
C ALA A 339 10.76 -5.99 10.29
N ALA A 340 10.97 -4.76 9.83
CA ALA A 340 10.87 -3.54 10.60
C ALA A 340 9.46 -2.96 10.45
N LEU A 341 8.81 -2.66 11.56
CA LEU A 341 7.40 -2.29 11.64
C LEU A 341 7.27 -0.90 12.24
N ALA A 342 6.30 -0.12 11.76
CA ALA A 342 5.87 1.12 12.41
C ALA A 342 4.34 1.23 12.35
N TRP A 343 3.73 1.75 13.42
CA TRP A 343 2.28 1.99 13.47
C TRP A 343 1.94 3.14 14.42
N THR A 344 0.80 3.78 14.15
CA THR A 344 0.19 4.71 15.09
C THR A 344 -0.40 3.97 16.30
N ASP A 345 -0.11 4.46 17.50
CA ASP A 345 -0.51 3.88 18.78
C ASP A 345 -1.14 4.95 19.68
N GLN A 346 -2.29 4.63 20.26
CA GLN A 346 -3.03 5.43 21.24
C GLN A 346 -3.26 4.69 22.57
N GLY A 347 -2.75 3.46 22.68
CA GLY A 347 -2.95 2.58 23.82
C GLY A 347 -4.41 2.15 24.00
N ASN A 348 -4.83 2.06 25.26
CA ASN A 348 -6.11 1.49 25.67
C ASN A 348 -7.15 2.54 26.12
N VAL A 349 -6.95 3.80 25.74
CA VAL A 349 -7.86 4.91 26.07
C VAL A 349 -8.47 5.44 24.79
N LEU A 350 -9.81 5.54 24.75
CA LEU A 350 -10.52 6.09 23.61
C LEU A 350 -10.10 7.55 23.41
N ASN A 351 -9.69 7.88 22.19
CA ASN A 351 -9.11 9.19 21.83
C ASN A 351 -7.90 9.56 22.72
N GLY A 352 -7.07 8.57 23.03
CA GLY A 352 -5.83 8.72 23.78
C GLY A 352 -4.75 9.49 23.00
N PRO A 353 -3.62 9.80 23.65
CA PRO A 353 -2.51 10.48 22.99
C PRO A 353 -1.89 9.61 21.89
N THR A 354 -1.75 10.18 20.70
CA THR A 354 -1.18 9.51 19.53
C THR A 354 0.35 9.56 19.52
N HIS A 355 0.99 8.43 19.29
CA HIS A 355 2.43 8.31 19.07
C HIS A 355 2.74 7.24 18.02
N ILE A 356 3.96 7.22 17.49
CA ILE A 356 4.42 6.16 16.59
C ILE A 356 5.17 5.12 17.42
N THR A 357 4.74 3.87 17.30
CA THR A 357 5.42 2.71 17.88
C THR A 357 6.17 1.97 16.78
N TYR A 358 7.36 1.48 17.11
CA TYR A 358 8.21 0.71 16.22
C TYR A 358 8.35 -0.73 16.73
N GLY A 359 8.41 -1.69 15.82
CA GLY A 359 8.64 -3.10 16.11
C GLY A 359 9.69 -3.69 15.17
N CYS A 360 10.27 -4.82 15.58
CA CYS A 360 11.13 -5.60 14.69
C CYS A 360 10.96 -7.09 14.96
N VAL A 361 10.83 -7.88 13.89
CA VAL A 361 10.47 -9.30 13.95
C VAL A 361 11.69 -10.17 13.63
N THR A 362 12.30 -10.76 14.66
CA THR A 362 13.45 -11.66 14.53
C THR A 362 13.13 -13.14 14.70
N ALA A 363 11.93 -13.47 15.17
CA ALA A 363 11.56 -14.85 15.52
C ALA A 363 11.17 -15.71 14.31
N HIS A 364 10.85 -15.08 13.18
CA HIS A 364 10.45 -15.76 11.94
C HIS A 364 11.65 -16.04 11.04
N GLN A 365 11.43 -16.72 9.91
CA GLN A 365 12.51 -16.93 8.97
C GLN A 365 12.92 -15.59 8.36
N SER A 366 14.16 -15.50 7.90
CA SER A 366 14.58 -14.35 7.10
C SER A 366 13.72 -14.27 5.82
N ALA A 367 13.21 -13.08 5.51
CA ALA A 367 12.59 -12.77 4.23
C ALA A 367 13.62 -12.76 3.08
N LEU A 368 14.91 -12.58 3.41
CA LEU A 368 16.02 -12.62 2.46
C LEU A 368 16.79 -13.95 2.56
N VAL A 369 16.87 -14.71 1.47
CA VAL A 369 17.60 -15.98 1.45
C VAL A 369 19.10 -15.73 1.66
N GLY A 370 19.68 -16.38 2.67
CA GLY A 370 21.11 -16.27 2.97
C GLY A 370 21.53 -15.00 3.71
N ALA A 371 20.58 -14.14 4.12
CA ALA A 371 20.92 -12.94 4.88
C ALA A 371 21.52 -13.25 6.26
N ASN A 372 22.41 -12.37 6.70
CA ASN A 372 23.00 -12.44 8.03
C ASN A 372 22.01 -11.86 9.04
N GLN A 373 21.25 -12.72 9.72
CA GLN A 373 20.31 -12.31 10.77
C GLN A 373 20.98 -11.53 11.92
N GLY A 374 22.30 -11.62 12.08
CA GLY A 374 23.05 -10.75 12.98
C GLY A 374 23.01 -9.25 12.59
N GLN A 375 22.49 -8.89 11.42
CA GLN A 375 22.26 -7.52 10.98
C GLN A 375 20.82 -7.05 11.18
N SER A 376 19.90 -7.96 11.53
CA SER A 376 18.49 -7.65 11.78
C SER A 376 18.31 -6.72 12.97
N CYS A 377 17.30 -5.86 12.90
CA CYS A 377 16.87 -4.94 13.95
C CYS A 377 17.99 -4.04 14.48
N LYS A 378 19.00 -3.79 13.64
CA LYS A 378 20.02 -2.80 13.93
C LYS A 378 19.60 -1.49 13.28
N GLY A 379 19.85 -0.39 13.99
CA GLY A 379 19.77 0.94 13.38
C GLY A 379 20.62 1.01 12.10
N PRO A 380 20.46 2.06 11.28
CA PRO A 380 21.16 2.15 9.99
C PRO A 380 22.65 1.83 10.18
N ALA A 381 23.17 0.87 9.41
CA ALA A 381 24.53 0.36 9.59
C ALA A 381 25.52 1.53 9.68
N GLY A 382 26.47 1.48 10.62
CA GLY A 382 27.50 2.51 10.82
C GLY A 382 28.32 2.80 9.55
N PRO A 383 29.09 3.91 9.53
CA PRO A 383 29.89 4.31 8.37
C PRO A 383 30.83 3.22 7.87
#